data_AF-A0A942FWI4-F1
#
_entry.id   AF-A0A942FWI4-F1
#
_cell.length_a   1.000
_cell.length_b   1.000
_cell.length_c   1.000
_cell.angle_alpha   90.00
_cell.angle_beta   90.00
_cell.angle_gamma   90.00
#
_symmetry.space_group_name_H-M   'P 1'
#
loop_
_entity.id
_entity.type
_entity.pdbx_description
1 polymer ?
#
loop_
_entity_poly.entity_id
_entity_poly.type
_entity_poly.pdbx_seq_one_letter_code
_entity_poly.pdbx_strand_id
1 'polypeptide(L)' 'MNQRRFRTRAVHSGQQPDPHTGAHVTPIYQTSTFAYGSFERGRRLFAGDE' A
#
# COMPACT_ATOMS: atom_id res chain seq x y z
N MET A 1 -4.94 8.82 24.63
CA MET A 1 -5.51 7.91 23.59
C MET A 1 -6.24 6.78 24.30
N ASN A 2 -7.51 6.50 24.01
CA ASN A 2 -8.25 5.40 24.67
C ASN A 2 -7.66 4.04 24.24
N GLN A 3 -7.35 3.15 25.20
CA GLN A 3 -6.73 1.85 24.95
C GLN A 3 -7.49 0.99 23.92
N ARG A 4 -8.83 1.01 23.92
CA ARG A 4 -9.64 0.27 22.92
C ARG A 4 -9.38 0.76 21.50
N ARG A 5 -9.30 2.09 21.32
CA ARG A 5 -8.99 2.69 20.02
C ARG A 5 -7.57 2.37 19.56
N PHE A 6 -6.61 2.28 20.48
CA PHE A 6 -5.24 1.88 20.14
C PHE A 6 -5.19 0.42 19.65
N ARG A 7 -5.82 -0.52 20.37
CA ARG A 7 -5.83 -1.95 19.99
C ARG A 7 -6.41 -2.18 18.59
N THR A 8 -7.55 -1.57 18.28
CA THR A 8 -8.14 -1.68 16.94
C THR A 8 -7.24 -1.10 15.86
N ARG A 9 -6.62 0.06 16.12
CA ARG A 9 -5.70 0.69 15.15
C ARG A 9 -4.42 -0.11 14.96
N ALA A 10 -3.88 -0.70 16.02
CA ALA A 10 -2.69 -1.54 15.94
C ALA A 10 -2.90 -2.77 15.04
N VAL A 11 -4.13 -3.28 14.95
CA VAL A 11 -4.46 -4.44 14.11
C VAL A 11 -4.87 -4.03 12.69
N HIS A 12 -5.64 -2.96 12.52
CA HIS A 12 -6.34 -2.71 11.25
C HIS A 12 -5.91 -1.43 10.50
N SER A 13 -5.22 -0.49 11.16
CA SER A 13 -4.93 0.81 10.55
C SER A 13 -3.97 0.67 9.37
N GLY A 14 -4.33 1.23 8.21
CA GLY A 14 -3.51 1.18 7.00
C GLY A 14 -3.57 -0.15 6.23
N GLN A 15 -4.36 -1.12 6.70
CA GLN A 15 -4.61 -2.36 5.98
C GLN A 15 -6.01 -2.34 5.34
N GLN A 16 -6.09 -2.92 4.15
CA GLN A 16 -7.32 -3.23 3.43
C GLN A 16 -7.11 -4.53 2.65
N PRO A 17 -8.18 -5.30 2.35
CA PRO A 17 -8.05 -6.47 1.49
C PRO A 17 -7.40 -6.09 0.16
N ASP A 18 -6.51 -6.93 -0.34
CA ASP A 18 -5.86 -6.72 -1.63
C ASP A 18 -6.93 -6.63 -2.74
N PRO A 19 -6.99 -5.53 -3.51
CA PRO A 19 -8.07 -5.31 -4.49
C PRO A 19 -8.00 -6.26 -5.69
N HIS A 20 -6.86 -6.91 -5.93
CA HIS A 20 -6.67 -7.80 -7.08
C HIS A 20 -7.05 -9.25 -6.79
N THR A 21 -6.83 -9.71 -5.56
CA THR A 21 -6.99 -11.13 -5.17
C THR A 21 -7.96 -11.34 -4.02
N GLY A 22 -8.33 -10.29 -3.28
CA GLY A 22 -9.14 -10.38 -2.07
C GLY A 22 -8.38 -10.89 -0.83
N ALA A 23 -7.05 -11.03 -0.91
CA ALA A 23 -6.25 -11.45 0.24
C ALA A 23 -6.45 -10.48 1.42
N HIS A 24 -6.90 -11.02 2.56
CA HIS A 24 -7.12 -10.23 3.77
C HIS A 24 -5.80 -9.82 4.43
N VAL A 25 -4.80 -10.69 4.42
CA VAL A 25 -3.45 -10.39 4.91
C VAL A 25 -2.66 -9.74 3.78
N THR A 26 -1.94 -8.66 4.10
CA THR A 26 -1.10 -7.93 3.13
C THR A 26 -0.09 -8.87 2.46
N PRO A 27 -0.04 -8.91 1.11
CA PRO A 27 0.98 -9.68 0.40
C PRO A 27 2.40 -9.20 0.70
N ILE A 28 3.37 -10.11 0.60
CA ILE A 28 4.79 -9.77 0.65
C ILE A 28 5.26 -9.43 -0.77
N TYR A 29 5.44 -8.13 -1.06
CA TYR A 29 6.00 -7.66 -2.33
C TYR A 29 7.53 -7.76 -2.35
N GLN A 30 8.05 -8.99 -2.35
CA GLN A 30 9.49 -9.26 -2.38
C GLN A 30 10.06 -9.08 -3.81
N THR A 31 10.15 -7.83 -4.25
CA THR A 31 10.68 -7.43 -5.57
C THR A 31 11.71 -6.31 -5.41
N SER A 32 12.60 -6.17 -6.38
CA SER A 32 13.56 -5.07 -6.45
C SER A 32 13.05 -3.85 -7.23
N THR A 33 12.02 -4.01 -8.08
CA THR A 33 11.55 -2.94 -8.97
C THR A 33 10.06 -3.07 -9.34
N PHE A 34 9.46 -1.99 -9.85
CA PHE A 34 8.07 -1.90 -10.30
C PHE A 34 7.99 -1.26 -11.70
N ALA A 35 7.05 -1.75 -12.53
CA ALA A 35 6.81 -1.19 -13.86
C ALA A 35 5.96 0.09 -13.79
N TYR A 36 6.29 1.08 -14.63
CA TYR A 36 5.58 2.37 -14.64
C TYR A 36 4.35 2.43 -15.55
N GLY A 37 4.22 1.51 -16.51
CA GLY A 37 3.14 1.50 -17.50
C GLY A 37 3.33 2.48 -18.67
N SER A 38 3.97 3.63 -18.45
CA SER A 38 4.43 4.55 -19.50
C SER A 38 5.63 5.39 -19.04
N PHE A 39 6.33 6.01 -19.99
CA PHE A 39 7.43 6.94 -19.71
C PHE A 39 6.95 8.15 -18.90
N GLU A 40 5.82 8.75 -19.30
CA GLU A 40 5.26 9.94 -18.68
C GLU A 40 4.84 9.70 -17.23
N ARG A 41 4.30 8.51 -16.92
CA ARG A 41 3.94 8.15 -15.54
C ARG A 41 5.17 7.98 -14.67
N GLY A 42 6.21 7.30 -15.18
CA GLY A 42 7.50 7.20 -14.48
C GLY A 42 8.05 8.58 -14.16
N ARG A 43 8.05 9.50 -15.13
CA ARG A 43 8.51 10.89 -14.94
C ARG A 43 7.76 11.60 -13.81
N ARG A 44 6.42 11.46 -13.72
CA ARG A 44 5.61 12.09 -12.67
C ARG A 44 5.88 11.52 -11.27
N LEU A 45 5.99 10.19 -11.15
CA LEU A 45 6.34 9.53 -9.89
C LEU A 45 7.71 10.00 -9.38
N PHE A 46 8.70 10.15 -10.27
CA PHE A 46 10.02 10.68 -9.89
C PHE A 46 10.01 12.17 -9.52
N ALA A 47 9.07 12.95 -10.05
CA ALA A 47 8.91 14.36 -9.69
C ALA A 47 8.11 14.56 -8.37
N GLY A 48 7.45 13.52 -7.87
CA GLY A 48 6.52 13.61 -6.73
C GLY A 48 5.17 14.25 -7.10
N ASP A 49 4.85 14.29 -8.39
CA ASP A 49 3.56 14.78 -8.90
C ASP A 49 2.43 13.75 -8.73
N GLU A 50 2.77 12.49 -8.41
CA GLU A 50 1.90 11.33 -8.14
C GLU A 50 2.38 10.57 -6.90
#